data_AF-A0A562CXZ4-F1
#
_entry.id   AF-A0A562CXZ4-F1
#
_cell.length_a   1.000
_cell.length_b   1.000
_cell.length_c   1.000
_cell.angle_alpha   90.00
_cell.angle_beta   90.00
_cell.angle_gamma   90.00
#
_symmetry.space_group_name_H-M   'P 1'
#
loop_
_entity.id
_entity.type
_entity.pdbx_description
1 polymer ?
#
loop_
_entity_poly.entity_id
_entity_poly.type
_entity_poly.pdbx_seq_one_letter_code
_entity_poly.pdbx_strand_id
1 'polypeptide(L)'
;MSADEAALSAEQVAHRNRIHAYGLVAGTMAVIAVAAILWFWLARDYPVLRYVFIAGAAPFAWYAGRLPMEAWLAADARCAACGAPYAVSETGREETLVAATPRRRESVVGRSISGPNEGKTLVRKESWTEERYQVVVTRACSECGDVRSTQSVRTIQANRTSDDVYRR
;
A
#
# COMPACT_ATOMS: atom_id res chain seq x y z
N MET A 1 -27.30 13.78 -0.18
CA MET A 1 -27.02 12.34 -0.06
C MET A 1 -27.83 11.65 -1.14
N SER A 2 -27.19 11.27 -2.25
CA SER A 2 -27.86 10.60 -3.37
C SER A 2 -28.14 9.14 -3.02
N ALA A 3 -29.19 8.56 -3.58
CA ALA A 3 -29.65 7.20 -3.29
C ALA A 3 -28.57 6.11 -3.46
N ASP A 4 -27.49 6.39 -4.21
CA ASP A 4 -26.34 5.50 -4.40
C ASP A 4 -25.44 5.37 -3.16
N GLU A 5 -25.53 6.28 -2.18
CA GLU A 5 -24.73 6.23 -0.94
C GLU A 5 -25.22 5.15 0.03
N ALA A 6 -26.45 4.65 -0.12
CA ALA A 6 -27.04 3.66 0.78
C ALA A 6 -26.57 2.22 0.53
N ALA A 7 -25.84 1.95 -0.55
CA ALA A 7 -25.41 0.60 -0.94
C ALA A 7 -23.92 0.31 -0.73
N LEU A 8 -23.13 1.28 -0.25
CA LEU A 8 -21.67 1.13 -0.08
C LEU A 8 -21.31 0.71 1.35
N SER A 9 -20.44 -0.29 1.49
CA SER A 9 -19.90 -0.71 2.79
C SER A 9 -19.00 0.37 3.40
N ALA A 10 -18.83 0.36 4.72
CA ALA A 10 -17.99 1.34 5.42
C ALA A 10 -16.54 1.37 4.90
N GLU A 11 -16.01 0.22 4.47
CA GLU A 11 -14.69 0.12 3.86
C GLU A 11 -14.63 0.80 2.47
N GLN A 12 -15.68 0.65 1.65
CA GLN A 12 -15.77 1.31 0.35
C GLN A 12 -15.84 2.84 0.51
N VAL A 13 -16.59 3.32 1.51
CA VAL A 13 -16.64 4.76 1.85
C VAL A 13 -15.27 5.27 2.29
N ALA A 14 -14.57 4.52 3.16
CA ALA A 14 -13.23 4.90 3.61
C ALA A 14 -12.22 4.95 2.45
N HIS A 15 -12.29 3.99 1.52
CA HIS A 15 -11.41 3.94 0.36
C HIS A 15 -11.66 5.10 -0.61
N ARG A 16 -12.94 5.38 -0.91
CA ARG A 16 -13.36 6.55 -1.71
C ARG A 16 -12.86 7.85 -1.10
N ASN A 17 -13.07 8.04 0.21
CA ASN A 17 -12.64 9.26 0.91
C ASN A 17 -11.12 9.44 0.87
N ARG A 18 -10.37 8.35 1.01
CA ARG A 18 -8.90 8.38 0.91
C ARG A 18 -8.45 8.83 -0.49
N ILE A 19 -9.08 8.32 -1.54
CA ILE A 19 -8.72 8.69 -2.92
C ILE A 19 -9.08 10.14 -3.23
N HIS A 20 -10.26 10.61 -2.78
CA HIS A 20 -10.61 12.02 -2.89
C HIS A 20 -9.66 12.93 -2.10
N ALA A 21 -9.21 12.50 -0.92
CA ALA A 21 -8.22 13.25 -0.13
C ALA A 21 -6.88 13.37 -0.88
N TYR A 22 -6.38 12.29 -1.48
CA TYR A 22 -5.18 12.34 -2.32
C TYR A 22 -5.37 13.19 -3.58
N GLY A 23 -6.54 13.11 -4.23
CA GLY A 23 -6.90 13.97 -5.36
C GLY A 23 -6.90 15.46 -5.00
N LEU A 24 -7.40 15.82 -3.82
CA LEU A 24 -7.34 17.19 -3.29
C LEU A 24 -5.90 17.66 -3.10
N VAL A 25 -5.04 16.83 -2.50
CA VAL A 25 -3.62 17.15 -2.29
C VAL A 25 -2.88 17.30 -3.63
N ALA A 26 -3.14 16.42 -4.59
CA ALA A 26 -2.55 16.53 -5.92
C ALA A 26 -3.00 17.81 -6.65
N GLY A 27 -4.28 18.15 -6.56
CA GLY A 27 -4.83 19.40 -7.10
C GLY A 27 -4.18 20.64 -6.49
N THR A 28 -4.00 20.69 -5.15
CA THR A 28 -3.34 21.84 -4.50
C THR A 28 -1.86 21.94 -4.87
N MET A 29 -1.13 20.82 -4.94
CA MET A 29 0.26 20.80 -5.39
C MET A 29 0.42 21.30 -6.82
N ALA A 30 -0.50 20.95 -7.73
CA ALA A 30 -0.50 21.45 -9.09
C ALA A 30 -0.71 22.97 -9.16
N VAL A 31 -1.62 23.52 -8.35
CA VAL A 31 -1.82 24.98 -8.24
C VAL A 31 -0.55 25.67 -7.76
N ILE A 32 0.10 25.15 -6.71
CA ILE A 32 1.34 25.74 -6.17
C ILE A 32 2.45 25.73 -7.24
N ALA A 33 2.61 24.62 -7.97
CA ALA A 33 3.60 24.52 -9.03
C ALA A 33 3.36 25.53 -10.16
N VAL A 34 2.12 25.63 -10.66
CA VAL A 34 1.77 26.57 -11.73
C VAL A 34 1.89 28.02 -11.26
N ALA A 35 1.46 28.33 -10.04
CA ALA A 35 1.59 29.66 -9.46
C ALA A 35 3.06 30.06 -9.31
N ALA A 36 3.95 29.14 -8.88
CA ALA A 36 5.38 29.40 -8.80
C ALA A 36 5.99 29.66 -10.19
N ILE A 37 5.66 28.85 -11.19
CA ILE A 37 6.14 29.03 -12.57
C ILE A 37 5.71 30.41 -13.11
N LEU A 38 4.42 30.74 -12.99
CA LEU A 38 3.89 32.03 -13.44
C LEU A 38 4.50 33.20 -12.66
N TRP A 39 4.75 33.03 -11.36
CA TRP A 39 5.37 34.05 -10.53
C TRP A 39 6.76 34.42 -11.04
N PHE A 40 7.63 33.44 -11.31
CA PHE A 40 8.99 33.70 -11.79
C PHE A 40 9.03 34.12 -13.26
N TRP A 41 8.14 33.57 -14.09
CA TRP A 41 8.14 33.84 -15.54
C TRP A 41 7.56 35.22 -15.86
N LEU A 42 6.50 35.66 -15.19
CA LEU A 42 5.88 36.97 -15.43
C LEU A 42 6.43 38.10 -14.55
N ALA A 43 7.34 37.81 -13.62
CA ALA A 43 7.87 38.80 -12.67
C ALA A 43 8.53 40.01 -13.36
N ARG A 44 9.17 39.80 -14.50
CA ARG A 44 9.97 40.84 -15.18
C ARG A 44 9.14 41.72 -16.11
N ASP A 45 8.22 41.12 -16.87
CA ASP A 45 7.53 41.80 -17.96
C ASP A 45 6.14 42.34 -17.54
N TYR A 46 5.51 41.74 -16.53
CA TYR A 46 4.11 41.99 -16.19
C TYR A 46 3.83 41.94 -14.68
N PRO A 47 4.38 42.89 -13.88
CA PRO A 47 4.37 42.82 -12.42
C PRO A 47 2.97 42.87 -11.78
N VAL A 48 1.99 43.51 -12.44
CA VAL A 48 0.60 43.59 -11.97
C VAL A 48 -0.27 42.51 -12.63
N LEU A 49 -0.09 42.27 -13.93
CA LEU A 49 -0.87 41.29 -14.69
C LEU A 49 -0.59 39.83 -14.23
N ARG A 50 0.57 39.55 -13.63
CA ARG A 50 0.88 38.21 -13.07
C ARG A 50 -0.19 37.68 -12.12
N TYR A 51 -0.82 38.54 -11.32
CA TYR A 51 -1.86 38.13 -10.37
C TYR A 51 -3.13 37.69 -11.10
N VAL A 52 -3.47 38.35 -12.19
CA VAL A 52 -4.62 38.00 -13.05
C VAL A 52 -4.38 36.65 -13.72
N PHE A 53 -3.18 36.42 -14.23
CA PHE A 53 -2.81 35.12 -14.83
C PHE A 53 -2.81 33.99 -13.80
N ILE A 54 -2.28 34.21 -12.60
CA ILE A 54 -2.30 33.20 -11.52
C ILE A 54 -3.74 32.89 -11.09
N ALA A 55 -4.57 33.92 -10.87
CA ALA A 55 -5.97 33.74 -10.49
C ALA A 55 -6.77 33.01 -11.58
N GLY A 56 -6.49 33.31 -12.86
CA GLY A 56 -7.12 32.63 -13.99
C GLY A 56 -6.64 31.18 -14.17
N ALA A 57 -5.35 30.90 -13.99
CA ALA A 57 -4.77 29.57 -14.21
C ALA A 57 -4.99 28.60 -13.04
N ALA A 58 -5.14 29.10 -11.81
CA ALA A 58 -5.33 28.28 -10.61
C ALA A 58 -6.48 27.24 -10.71
N PRO A 59 -7.72 27.58 -11.13
CA PRO A 59 -8.78 26.58 -11.26
C PRO A 59 -8.44 25.49 -12.28
N PHE A 60 -7.82 25.84 -13.42
CA PHE A 60 -7.41 24.86 -14.42
C PHE A 60 -6.31 23.94 -13.89
N ALA A 61 -5.31 24.50 -13.20
CA ALA A 61 -4.23 23.73 -12.58
C ALA A 61 -4.78 22.76 -11.52
N TRP A 62 -5.76 23.19 -10.72
CA TRP A 62 -6.41 22.34 -9.73
C TRP A 62 -7.14 21.15 -10.36
N TYR A 63 -7.97 21.40 -11.38
CA TYR A 63 -8.66 20.32 -12.11
C TYR A 63 -7.68 19.38 -12.81
N ALA A 64 -6.63 19.93 -13.44
CA ALA A 64 -5.61 19.17 -14.12
C ALA A 64 -4.76 18.30 -13.18
N GLY A 65 -4.55 18.71 -11.93
CA GLY A 65 -3.88 17.89 -10.91
C GLY A 65 -4.80 16.84 -10.30
N ARG A 66 -6.05 17.21 -10.02
CA ARG A 66 -7.01 16.36 -9.31
C ARG A 66 -7.53 15.20 -10.17
N LEU A 67 -8.10 15.49 -11.33
CA LEU A 67 -8.83 14.53 -12.16
C LEU A 67 -7.98 13.31 -12.57
N PRO A 68 -6.75 13.47 -13.11
CA PRO A 68 -5.95 12.31 -13.48
C PRO A 68 -5.48 11.53 -12.26
N MET A 69 -5.21 12.20 -11.13
CA MET A 69 -4.82 11.51 -9.90
C MET A 69 -5.95 10.66 -9.35
N GLU A 70 -7.18 11.20 -9.27
CA GLU A 70 -8.35 10.43 -8.85
C GLU A 70 -8.64 9.28 -9.82
N ALA A 71 -8.51 9.51 -11.13
CA ALA A 71 -8.70 8.47 -12.13
C ALA A 71 -7.66 7.34 -12.02
N TRP A 72 -6.41 7.68 -11.76
CA TRP A 72 -5.30 6.73 -11.60
C TRP A 72 -5.44 5.92 -10.31
N LEU A 73 -5.68 6.59 -9.18
CA LEU A 73 -5.90 5.93 -7.89
C LEU A 73 -7.15 5.04 -7.89
N ALA A 74 -8.19 5.43 -8.62
CA ALA A 74 -9.39 4.62 -8.77
C ALA A 74 -9.18 3.40 -9.68
N ALA A 75 -8.12 3.35 -10.48
CA ALA A 75 -7.95 2.29 -11.48
C ALA A 75 -7.86 0.90 -10.84
N ASP A 76 -7.19 0.79 -9.70
CA ASP A 76 -7.06 -0.46 -8.94
C ASP A 76 -8.35 -0.87 -8.21
N ALA A 77 -9.26 0.09 -8.00
CA ALA A 77 -10.55 -0.10 -7.33
C ALA A 77 -11.74 -0.11 -8.30
N ARG A 78 -11.49 -0.12 -9.62
CA ARG A 78 -12.54 -0.19 -10.64
C ARG A 78 -12.95 -1.63 -10.89
N CYS A 79 -14.25 -1.86 -11.04
CA CYS A 79 -14.73 -3.12 -11.56
C CYS A 79 -14.34 -3.24 -13.04
N ALA A 80 -13.67 -4.32 -13.42
CA ALA A 80 -13.30 -4.55 -14.81
C ALA A 80 -14.46 -5.08 -15.68
N ALA A 81 -15.60 -5.45 -15.11
CA ALA A 81 -16.80 -5.82 -15.86
C ALA A 81 -17.67 -4.61 -16.21
N CYS A 82 -18.03 -3.76 -15.24
CA CYS A 82 -18.91 -2.61 -15.46
C CYS A 82 -18.20 -1.24 -15.47
N GLY A 83 -16.90 -1.17 -15.16
CA GLY A 83 -16.15 0.09 -15.12
C GLY A 83 -16.43 0.96 -13.88
N ALA A 84 -17.29 0.50 -12.97
CA ALA A 84 -17.70 1.22 -11.78
C ALA A 84 -16.51 1.57 -10.87
N PRO A 85 -16.29 2.85 -10.54
CA PRO A 85 -15.21 3.26 -9.63
C PRO A 85 -15.59 2.97 -8.18
N TYR A 86 -14.65 2.41 -7.40
CA TYR A 86 -14.80 2.15 -5.96
C TYR A 86 -15.88 1.12 -5.58
N ALA A 87 -16.39 0.35 -6.55
CA ALA A 87 -17.46 -0.61 -6.33
C ALA A 87 -16.97 -2.00 -5.91
N VAL A 88 -15.65 -2.25 -5.91
CA VAL A 88 -15.08 -3.56 -5.57
C VAL A 88 -14.74 -3.64 -4.08
N SER A 89 -15.26 -4.64 -3.38
CA SER A 89 -14.95 -4.92 -1.97
C SER A 89 -14.49 -6.37 -1.78
N GLU A 90 -13.70 -6.62 -0.73
CA GLU A 90 -13.33 -7.98 -0.32
C GLU A 90 -14.51 -8.61 0.44
N THR A 91 -15.04 -9.71 -0.09
CA THR A 91 -16.19 -10.41 0.51
C THR A 91 -15.79 -11.69 1.23
N GLY A 92 -14.60 -12.22 0.95
CA GLY A 92 -14.11 -13.43 1.59
C GLY A 92 -12.61 -13.57 1.48
N ARG A 93 -12.02 -14.17 2.51
CA ARG A 93 -10.61 -14.54 2.55
C ARG A 93 -10.48 -15.91 3.17
N GLU A 94 -9.99 -16.86 2.39
CA GLU A 94 -9.71 -18.21 2.84
C GLU A 94 -8.21 -18.44 2.85
N GLU A 95 -7.71 -18.95 3.97
CA GLU A 95 -6.30 -19.32 4.13
C GLU A 95 -6.21 -20.83 4.31
N THR A 96 -5.56 -21.51 3.38
CA THR A 96 -5.35 -22.95 3.43
C THR A 96 -3.88 -23.26 3.65
N LEU A 97 -3.56 -24.08 4.64
CA LEU A 97 -2.18 -24.51 4.88
C LEU A 97 -1.79 -25.51 3.78
N VAL A 98 -0.78 -25.15 2.98
CA VAL A 98 -0.27 -25.98 1.88
C VAL A 98 0.88 -26.85 2.36
N ALA A 99 1.81 -26.28 3.13
CA ALA A 99 2.99 -26.99 3.59
C ALA A 99 3.54 -26.41 4.89
N ALA A 100 4.08 -27.28 5.74
CA ALA A 100 4.85 -26.91 6.91
C ALA A 100 6.22 -27.59 6.80
N THR A 101 7.28 -26.81 6.59
CA THR A 101 8.65 -27.33 6.40
C THR A 101 9.53 -26.92 7.56
N PRO A 102 10.10 -27.88 8.32
CA PRO A 102 11.03 -27.55 9.39
C PRO A 102 12.35 -27.02 8.81
N ARG A 103 12.82 -25.89 9.33
CA ARG A 103 14.09 -25.25 8.97
C ARG A 103 15.00 -25.17 10.19
N ARG A 104 16.30 -25.25 9.93
CA ARG A 104 17.36 -25.12 10.93
C ARG A 104 18.48 -24.26 10.38
N ARG A 105 19.04 -23.41 11.23
CA ARG A 105 20.21 -22.58 10.92
C ARG A 105 21.18 -22.66 12.10
N GLU A 106 22.44 -22.91 11.80
CA GLU A 106 23.52 -22.76 12.76
C GLU A 106 24.36 -21.54 12.36
N SER A 107 24.67 -20.68 13.32
CA SER A 107 25.53 -19.51 13.11
C SER A 107 26.49 -19.32 14.27
N VAL A 108 27.76 -19.04 13.98
CA VAL A 108 28.75 -18.68 15.01
C VAL A 108 28.50 -17.25 15.45
N VAL A 109 28.24 -17.05 16.75
CA VAL A 109 27.88 -15.74 17.32
C VAL A 109 29.05 -15.11 18.07
N GLY A 110 30.02 -15.92 18.50
CA GLY A 110 31.19 -15.43 19.20
C GLY A 110 32.09 -16.54 19.71
N ARG A 111 32.98 -16.20 20.64
CA ARG A 111 33.89 -17.11 21.31
C ARG A 111 33.89 -16.80 22.80
N SER A 112 33.89 -17.83 23.64
CA SER A 112 34.01 -17.65 25.09
C SER A 112 35.41 -17.14 25.43
N ILE A 113 35.49 -15.97 26.05
CA ILE A 113 36.74 -15.30 26.43
C ILE A 113 37.14 -15.53 27.90
N SER A 114 36.28 -16.17 28.70
CA SER A 114 36.58 -16.48 30.10
C SER A 114 35.73 -17.64 30.64
N GLY A 115 36.16 -18.26 31.74
CA GLY A 115 35.43 -19.31 32.46
C GLY A 115 35.67 -20.74 31.96
N PRO A 116 34.91 -21.74 32.45
CA PRO A 116 35.13 -23.17 32.14
C PRO A 116 34.93 -23.56 30.66
N ASN A 117 34.47 -22.62 29.82
CA ASN A 117 34.27 -22.78 28.39
C ASN A 117 35.22 -21.89 27.55
N GLU A 118 36.22 -21.26 28.16
CA GLU A 118 37.21 -20.40 27.49
C GLU A 118 37.81 -21.08 26.25
N GLY A 119 37.87 -20.32 25.15
CA GLY A 119 38.36 -20.81 23.86
C GLY A 119 37.34 -21.55 23.00
N LYS A 120 36.19 -21.99 23.54
CA LYS A 120 35.10 -22.61 22.76
C LYS A 120 34.34 -21.58 21.94
N THR A 121 33.90 -21.97 20.74
CA THR A 121 33.04 -21.16 19.88
C THR A 121 31.60 -21.21 20.37
N LEU A 122 30.93 -20.07 20.42
CA LEU A 122 29.51 -19.96 20.72
C LEU A 122 28.72 -20.11 19.40
N VAL A 123 27.99 -21.21 19.28
CA VAL A 123 27.16 -21.52 18.10
C VAL A 123 25.70 -21.38 18.49
N ARG A 124 24.98 -20.47 17.84
CA ARG A 124 23.53 -20.36 17.93
C ARG A 124 22.88 -21.32 16.95
N LYS A 125 22.01 -22.18 17.47
CA LYS A 125 21.16 -23.07 16.71
C LYS A 125 19.75 -22.51 16.72
N GLU A 126 19.29 -22.04 15.58
CA GLU A 126 17.93 -21.59 15.38
C GLU A 126 17.15 -22.68 14.65
N SER A 127 15.94 -22.99 15.12
CA SER A 127 14.98 -23.78 14.35
C SER A 127 13.66 -23.06 14.27
N TRP A 128 13.01 -23.15 13.11
CA TRP A 128 11.67 -22.61 12.90
C TRP A 128 10.92 -23.49 11.91
N THR A 129 9.61 -23.39 11.90
CA THR A 129 8.76 -24.04 10.90
C THR A 129 8.36 -22.99 9.87
N GLU A 130 8.69 -23.23 8.61
CA GLU A 130 8.25 -22.41 7.49
C GLU A 130 6.88 -22.92 7.04
N GLU A 131 5.83 -22.18 7.35
CA GLU A 131 4.45 -22.48 6.98
C GLU A 131 4.07 -21.70 5.72
N ARG A 132 3.60 -22.43 4.70
CA ARG A 132 3.14 -21.85 3.43
C ARG A 132 1.61 -21.97 3.38
N TYR A 133 0.97 -20.82 3.26
CA TYR A 133 -0.48 -20.68 3.15
C TYR A 133 -0.84 -20.25 1.73
N GLN A 134 -1.85 -20.89 1.15
CA GLN A 134 -2.53 -20.40 -0.04
C GLN A 134 -3.68 -19.52 0.43
N VAL A 135 -3.62 -18.25 0.05
CA VAL A 135 -4.61 -17.23 0.39
C VAL A 135 -5.46 -16.98 -0.84
N VAL A 136 -6.75 -17.31 -0.74
CA VAL A 136 -7.75 -17.03 -1.77
C VAL A 136 -8.55 -15.83 -1.29
N VAL A 137 -8.40 -14.70 -1.99
CA VAL A 137 -9.14 -13.47 -1.71
C VAL A 137 -10.25 -13.33 -2.73
N THR A 138 -11.48 -13.30 -2.27
CA THR A 138 -12.67 -13.10 -3.10
C THR A 138 -13.11 -11.65 -3.01
N ARG A 139 -13.24 -11.02 -4.17
CA ARG A 139 -13.68 -9.64 -4.32
C ARG A 139 -14.98 -9.61 -5.12
N ALA A 140 -15.95 -8.79 -4.70
CA ALA A 140 -17.21 -8.62 -5.41
C ALA A 140 -17.44 -7.15 -5.77
N CYS A 141 -18.09 -6.93 -6.92
CA CYS A 141 -18.58 -5.63 -7.32
C CYS A 141 -20.01 -5.41 -6.81
N SER A 142 -20.25 -4.33 -6.08
CA SER A 142 -21.58 -3.98 -5.57
C SER A 142 -22.56 -3.50 -6.65
N GLU A 143 -22.09 -3.03 -7.81
CA GLU A 143 -22.96 -2.55 -8.90
C GLU A 143 -23.43 -3.66 -9.84
N CYS A 144 -22.50 -4.48 -10.35
CA CYS A 144 -22.84 -5.52 -11.33
C CYS A 144 -22.86 -6.94 -10.75
N GLY A 145 -22.44 -7.11 -9.50
CA GLY A 145 -22.33 -8.43 -8.86
C GLY A 145 -21.17 -9.28 -9.38
N ASP A 146 -20.25 -8.75 -10.20
CA ASP A 146 -19.08 -9.50 -10.67
C ASP A 146 -18.21 -9.93 -9.49
N VAL A 147 -17.87 -11.22 -9.43
CA VAL A 147 -17.07 -11.81 -8.36
C VAL A 147 -15.77 -12.36 -8.95
N ARG A 148 -14.64 -11.98 -8.35
CA ARG A 148 -13.31 -12.43 -8.76
C ARG A 148 -12.52 -12.94 -7.57
N SER A 149 -11.90 -14.09 -7.74
CA SER A 149 -10.99 -14.67 -6.75
C SER A 149 -9.55 -14.52 -7.22
N THR A 150 -8.69 -13.96 -6.38
CA THR A 150 -7.25 -13.91 -6.60
C THR A 150 -6.56 -14.88 -5.65
N GLN A 151 -5.67 -15.72 -6.17
CA GLN A 151 -4.89 -16.64 -5.37
C GLN A 151 -3.48 -16.09 -5.18
N SER A 152 -2.98 -16.14 -3.95
CA SER A 152 -1.60 -15.78 -3.62
C SER A 152 -1.02 -16.75 -2.60
N VAL A 153 0.31 -16.82 -2.52
CA VAL A 153 1.01 -17.67 -1.55
C VAL A 153 1.66 -16.77 -0.51
N ARG A 154 1.37 -17.04 0.76
CA ARG A 154 1.96 -16.36 1.92
C ARG A 154 2.82 -17.34 2.71
N THR A 155 4.06 -16.97 2.99
CA THR A 155 4.96 -17.75 3.83
C THR A 155 5.12 -17.07 5.19
N ILE A 156 4.98 -17.83 6.28
CA ILE A 156 5.13 -17.36 7.66
C ILE A 156 6.17 -18.24 8.37
N GLN A 157 6.97 -17.64 9.25
CA GLN A 157 7.84 -18.40 10.15
C GLN A 157 7.11 -18.60 11.48
N ALA A 158 6.81 -19.84 11.82
CA ALA A 158 6.16 -20.24 13.07
C ALA A 158 7.14 -21.02 13.97
N ASN A 159 6.85 -21.08 15.27
CA ASN A 159 7.56 -21.91 16.25
C ASN A 159 9.08 -21.74 16.22
N ARG A 160 9.55 -20.48 16.20
CA ARG A 160 10.98 -20.18 16.22
C ARG A 160 11.56 -20.43 17.61
N THR A 161 12.59 -21.26 17.68
CA THR A 161 13.41 -21.51 18.87
C THR A 161 14.86 -21.19 18.57
N SER A 162 15.60 -20.73 19.58
CA SER A 162 17.02 -20.42 19.48
C SER A 162 17.75 -20.89 20.73
N ASP A 163 18.73 -21.77 20.54
CA ASP A 163 19.59 -22.28 21.61
C ASP A 163 21.04 -21.94 21.32
N ASP A 164 21.76 -21.46 22.33
CA ASP A 164 23.18 -21.15 22.24
C ASP A 164 24.00 -22.29 22.85
N VAL A 165 24.89 -22.89 22.07
CA VAL A 165 25.69 -24.06 22.47
C VAL A 165 27.18 -23.78 22.27
N TYR A 166 27.99 -24.11 23.27
CA TYR A 166 29.46 -24.03 23.18
C TYR A 166 30.02 -25.24 22.42
N ARG A 167 30.75 -25.02 21.33
CA ARG A 167 31.44 -26.04 20.54
C ARG A 167 32.95 -25.90 20.69
N ARG A 168 33.65 -27.02 20.87
CA ARG A 168 35.12 -27.06 20.91
C ARG A 168 35.71 -26.72 19.55
#